data_AF-A0A2V6YT28-F1
#
_entry.id   AF-A0A2V6YT28-F1
#
_cell.length_a   1.000
_cell.length_b   1.000
_cell.length_c   1.000
_cell.angle_alpha   90.00
_cell.angle_beta   90.00
_cell.angle_gamma   90.00
#
_symmetry.space_group_name_H-M   'P 1'
#
loop_
_entity.id
_entity.type
_entity.pdbx_description
1 polymer ?
#
loop_
_entity_poly.entity_id
_entity_poly.type
_entity_poly.pdbx_seq_one_letter_code
_entity_poly.pdbx_strand_id
1 'polypeptide(L)'
;MAHVAFGVVAAIAVASALGLVLRRNAIHGALFLVVNLGAIAVLYATLGAEFLAWAQVIVYAGAIMVLFVFAIMVLIPGKEETGPDPRRAWRLLALPAGALLFLQLLFVVGGRRSTAATASPAVGGSVESIARLLFTQYLFPFELTSVLLLAAMVGVLLLARRKV
;
A
#
# COMPACT_ATOMS: atom_id res chain seq x y z
N MET A 1 -24.48 -2.00 10.51
CA MET A 1 -24.10 -2.16 9.09
C MET A 1 -22.62 -1.80 8.84
N ALA A 2 -22.15 -0.62 9.24
CA ALA A 2 -20.77 -0.17 8.99
C ALA A 2 -19.67 -1.11 9.52
N HIS A 3 -19.82 -1.66 10.73
CA HIS A 3 -18.83 -2.61 11.30
C HIS A 3 -18.74 -3.94 10.56
N VAL A 4 -19.86 -4.41 9.98
CA VAL A 4 -19.88 -5.65 9.19
C VAL A 4 -19.17 -5.43 7.87
N ALA A 5 -19.47 -4.32 7.17
CA ALA A 5 -18.76 -3.94 5.95
C ALA A 5 -17.26 -3.78 6.19
N PHE A 6 -16.87 -3.10 7.27
CA PHE A 6 -15.47 -2.96 7.67
C PHE A 6 -14.80 -4.33 7.91
N GLY A 7 -15.45 -5.22 8.68
CA GLY A 7 -14.90 -6.54 8.98
C GLY A 7 -14.70 -7.41 7.74
N VAL A 8 -15.66 -7.39 6.81
CA VAL A 8 -15.57 -8.12 5.54
C VAL A 8 -14.42 -7.58 4.68
N VAL A 9 -14.33 -6.26 4.51
CA VAL A 9 -13.28 -5.64 3.70
C VAL A 9 -11.90 -5.84 4.34
N ALA A 10 -11.79 -5.77 5.66
CA ALA A 10 -10.55 -6.06 6.39
C ALA A 10 -10.10 -7.52 6.17
N ALA A 11 -11.04 -8.48 6.21
CA ALA A 11 -10.73 -9.87 5.89
C ALA A 11 -10.24 -10.05 4.45
N ILE A 12 -10.85 -9.35 3.48
CA ILE A 12 -10.41 -9.35 2.08
C ILE A 12 -8.99 -8.75 1.95
N ALA A 13 -8.70 -7.65 2.63
CA ALA A 13 -7.36 -7.04 2.64
C ALA A 13 -6.30 -8.01 3.17
N VAL A 14 -6.56 -8.69 4.29
CA VAL A 14 -5.63 -9.68 4.86
C VAL A 14 -5.47 -10.88 3.92
N ALA A 15 -6.58 -11.42 3.39
CA ALA A 15 -6.54 -12.56 2.47
C ALA A 15 -5.78 -12.25 1.17
N SER A 16 -5.97 -11.05 0.63
CA SER A 16 -5.25 -10.61 -0.57
C SER A 16 -3.76 -10.32 -0.30
N ALA A 17 -3.41 -9.76 0.85
CA ALA A 17 -2.01 -9.63 1.26
C ALA A 17 -1.31 -11.00 1.42
N LEU A 18 -1.99 -11.99 2.00
CA LEU A 18 -1.49 -13.37 2.05
C LEU A 18 -1.36 -13.96 0.64
N GLY A 19 -2.36 -13.75 -0.22
CA GLY A 19 -2.35 -14.16 -1.62
C GLY A 19 -1.15 -13.60 -2.39
N LEU A 20 -0.80 -12.32 -2.19
CA LEU A 20 0.36 -11.70 -2.81
C LEU A 20 1.67 -12.43 -2.47
N VAL A 21 1.89 -12.77 -1.19
CA VAL A 21 3.15 -13.36 -0.72
C VAL A 21 3.23 -14.86 -1.00
N LEU A 22 2.11 -15.57 -0.95
CA LEU A 22 2.05 -17.02 -1.11
C LEU A 22 2.13 -17.45 -2.58
N ARG A 23 1.75 -16.59 -3.53
CA ARG A 23 1.75 -16.94 -4.95
C ARG A 23 3.16 -16.91 -5.53
N ARG A 24 3.53 -18.02 -6.18
CA ARG A 24 4.81 -18.16 -6.90
C ARG A 24 4.87 -17.34 -8.18
N ASN A 25 3.74 -17.19 -8.88
CA ASN A 25 3.67 -16.41 -10.11
C ASN A 25 3.53 -14.93 -9.79
N ALA A 26 4.52 -14.13 -10.20
CA ALA A 26 4.60 -12.69 -9.93
C ALA A 26 3.40 -11.90 -10.48
N ILE A 27 2.83 -12.31 -11.63
CA ILE A 27 1.66 -11.68 -12.22
C ILE A 27 0.44 -11.88 -11.32
N HIS A 28 0.23 -13.12 -10.86
CA HIS A 28 -0.87 -13.43 -9.94
C HIS A 28 -0.70 -12.72 -8.60
N GLY A 29 0.53 -12.65 -8.09
CA GLY A 29 0.85 -11.85 -6.90
C GLY A 29 0.49 -10.38 -7.09
N ALA A 30 0.88 -9.78 -8.22
CA ALA A 30 0.56 -8.38 -8.51
C ALA A 30 -0.95 -8.12 -8.59
N LEU A 31 -1.75 -9.06 -9.14
CA LEU A 31 -3.22 -8.96 -9.11
C LEU A 31 -3.79 -8.99 -7.69
N PHE A 32 -3.26 -9.84 -6.80
CA PHE A 32 -3.64 -9.83 -5.38
C PHE A 32 -3.29 -8.49 -4.69
N LEU A 33 -2.18 -7.86 -5.09
CA LEU A 33 -1.83 -6.53 -4.59
C LEU A 33 -2.84 -5.46 -5.05
N VAL A 34 -3.32 -5.51 -6.29
CA VAL A 34 -4.39 -4.60 -6.77
C VAL A 34 -5.64 -4.75 -5.91
N VAL A 35 -6.06 -5.99 -5.62
CA VAL A 35 -7.21 -6.26 -4.74
C VAL A 35 -6.97 -5.69 -3.34
N ASN A 36 -5.77 -5.88 -2.78
CA ASN A 36 -5.41 -5.34 -1.46
C ASN A 36 -5.50 -3.80 -1.42
N LEU A 37 -4.94 -3.11 -2.43
CA LEU A 37 -4.98 -1.64 -2.48
C LEU A 37 -6.41 -1.11 -2.67
N GLY A 38 -7.24 -1.83 -3.44
CA GLY A 38 -8.67 -1.54 -3.55
C GLY A 38 -9.41 -1.75 -2.22
N ALA A 39 -9.12 -2.83 -1.51
CA ALA A 39 -9.70 -3.09 -0.19
C ALA A 39 -9.30 -1.98 0.82
N ILE A 40 -8.05 -1.52 0.81
CA ILE A 40 -7.58 -0.38 1.61
C ILE A 40 -8.35 0.90 1.27
N ALA A 41 -8.61 1.17 -0.02
CA ALA A 41 -9.40 2.33 -0.42
C ALA A 41 -10.83 2.28 0.15
N VAL A 42 -11.46 1.09 0.13
CA VAL A 42 -12.77 0.89 0.75
C VAL A 42 -12.69 1.06 2.27
N LEU A 43 -11.63 0.60 2.94
CA LEU A 43 -11.43 0.85 4.37
C LEU A 43 -11.35 2.35 4.67
N TYR A 44 -10.61 3.12 3.87
CA TYR A 44 -10.57 4.59 4.02
C TYR A 44 -11.95 5.22 3.85
N ALA A 45 -12.74 4.77 2.88
CA ALA A 45 -14.11 5.24 2.71
C ALA A 45 -14.99 4.91 3.94
N THR A 46 -14.89 3.69 4.50
CA THR A 46 -15.63 3.32 5.72
C THR A 46 -15.21 4.09 6.97
N LEU A 47 -13.97 4.60 7.00
CA LEU A 47 -13.43 5.42 8.08
C LEU A 47 -13.69 6.93 7.91
N GLY A 48 -14.39 7.33 6.83
CA GLY A 48 -14.70 8.74 6.56
C GLY A 48 -13.56 9.54 5.91
N ALA A 49 -12.51 8.87 5.40
CA ALA A 49 -11.38 9.49 4.72
C ALA A 49 -11.58 9.46 3.19
N GLU A 50 -12.56 10.22 2.69
CA GLU A 50 -13.00 10.16 1.28
C GLU A 50 -11.92 10.58 0.28
N PHE A 51 -11.22 11.70 0.54
CA PHE A 51 -10.12 12.11 -0.33
C PHE A 51 -9.03 11.03 -0.42
N LEU A 52 -8.68 10.42 0.71
CA LEU A 52 -7.64 9.39 0.78
C LEU A 52 -8.06 8.12 0.06
N ALA A 53 -9.35 7.75 0.13
CA ALA A 53 -9.91 6.63 -0.62
C ALA A 53 -9.76 6.84 -2.14
N TRP A 54 -10.14 8.01 -2.65
CA TRP A 54 -10.01 8.32 -4.07
C TRP A 54 -8.54 8.43 -4.51
N ALA A 55 -7.69 9.08 -3.71
CA ALA A 55 -6.26 9.16 -3.98
C ALA A 55 -5.61 7.77 -4.04
N GLN A 56 -6.03 6.84 -3.16
CA GLN A 56 -5.58 5.45 -3.17
C GLN A 56 -5.93 4.74 -4.48
N VAL A 57 -7.15 4.93 -4.97
CA VAL A 57 -7.59 4.33 -6.23
C VAL A 57 -6.82 4.93 -7.42
N ILE A 58 -6.73 6.25 -7.50
CA ILE A 58 -6.13 6.94 -8.66
C ILE A 58 -4.61 6.69 -8.73
N VAL A 59 -3.89 6.89 -7.63
CA VAL A 59 -2.43 6.87 -7.63
C VAL A 59 -1.90 5.45 -7.49
N TYR A 60 -2.34 4.73 -6.46
CA TYR A 60 -1.77 3.42 -6.15
C TYR A 60 -2.36 2.33 -7.04
N ALA A 61 -3.69 2.15 -7.03
CA ALA A 61 -4.31 1.10 -7.83
C ALA A 61 -4.29 1.43 -9.34
N GLY A 62 -4.47 2.70 -9.70
CA GLY A 62 -4.57 3.17 -11.08
C GLY A 62 -3.24 3.37 -11.77
N ALA A 63 -2.38 4.28 -11.27
CA ALA A 63 -1.14 4.62 -11.95
C ALA A 63 0.01 3.63 -11.64
N ILE A 64 0.36 3.49 -10.36
CA ILE A 64 1.55 2.74 -9.94
C ILE A 64 1.39 1.26 -10.24
N MET A 65 0.27 0.65 -9.85
CA MET A 65 0.08 -0.78 -10.04
C MET A 65 -0.06 -1.18 -11.51
N VAL A 66 -0.68 -0.38 -12.35
CA VAL A 66 -0.76 -0.68 -13.79
C VAL A 66 0.63 -0.66 -14.42
N LEU A 67 1.46 0.34 -14.09
CA LEU A 67 2.85 0.38 -14.53
C LEU A 67 3.63 -0.85 -14.02
N PHE A 68 3.42 -1.25 -12.77
CA PHE A 68 4.14 -2.37 -12.16
C PHE A 68 3.73 -3.72 -12.75
N VAL A 69 2.43 -3.96 -12.97
CA VAL A 69 1.91 -5.16 -13.62
C VAL A 69 2.43 -5.24 -15.06
N PHE A 70 2.41 -4.13 -15.79
CA PHE A 70 2.95 -4.07 -17.15
C PHE A 70 4.46 -4.37 -17.16
N ALA A 71 5.22 -3.75 -16.26
CA ALA A 71 6.65 -3.97 -16.15
C ALA A 71 6.98 -5.43 -15.82
N ILE A 72 6.28 -6.04 -14.85
CA ILE A 72 6.46 -7.46 -14.51
C ILE A 72 6.15 -8.35 -15.72
N MET A 73 5.06 -8.08 -16.43
CA MET A 73 4.65 -8.88 -17.58
C MET A 73 5.68 -8.82 -18.72
N VAL A 74 6.31 -7.66 -18.93
CA VAL A 74 7.33 -7.48 -19.98
C VAL A 74 8.71 -8.01 -19.55
N LEU A 75 9.12 -7.77 -18.31
CA LEU A 75 10.49 -8.05 -17.85
C LEU A 75 10.68 -9.45 -17.26
N ILE A 76 9.64 -10.12 -16.76
CA ILE A 76 9.76 -11.42 -16.12
C ILE A 76 9.42 -12.52 -17.14
N PRO A 77 10.40 -13.13 -17.82
CA PRO A 77 10.15 -14.33 -18.61
C PRO A 77 9.58 -15.41 -17.69
N GLY A 78 8.51 -16.08 -18.12
CA GLY A 78 7.74 -17.07 -17.34
C GLY A 78 8.50 -18.38 -17.04
N LYS A 79 9.75 -18.29 -16.60
CA LYS A 79 10.54 -19.44 -16.14
C LYS A 79 10.15 -19.74 -14.70
N GLU A 80 9.45 -20.85 -14.50
CA GLU A 80 9.31 -21.45 -13.18
C GLU A 80 10.69 -21.90 -12.70
N GLU A 81 11.17 -21.33 -11.60
CA GLU A 81 12.39 -21.78 -10.94
C GLU A 81 12.21 -23.22 -10.46
N THR A 82 12.63 -24.17 -11.30
CA THR A 82 12.71 -25.60 -10.95
C THR A 82 14.14 -25.88 -10.51
N GLY A 83 14.42 -25.63 -9.23
CA GLY A 83 15.71 -25.91 -8.60
C GLY A 83 15.59 -25.99 -7.07
N PRO A 84 16.58 -26.56 -6.37
CA PRO A 84 16.60 -26.59 -4.90
C PRO A 84 16.60 -25.15 -4.38
N ASP A 85 15.59 -24.79 -3.59
CA ASP A 85 15.40 -23.43 -3.06
C ASP A 85 16.56 -23.07 -2.10
N PRO A 86 17.55 -22.25 -2.53
CA PRO A 86 18.68 -21.88 -1.68
C PRO A 86 18.23 -20.99 -0.50
N ARG A 87 16.98 -20.50 -0.55
CA ARG A 87 16.39 -19.60 0.45
C ARG A 87 15.57 -20.35 1.49
N ARG A 88 15.55 -21.69 1.50
CA ARG A 88 14.77 -22.47 2.47
C ARG A 88 15.15 -22.19 3.92
N ALA A 89 16.44 -22.01 4.20
CA ALA A 89 16.94 -21.61 5.53
C ALA A 89 16.48 -20.19 5.91
N TRP A 90 16.50 -19.25 4.96
CA TRP A 90 15.99 -17.88 5.16
C TRP A 90 14.48 -17.83 5.35
N ARG A 91 13.71 -18.67 4.65
CA ARG A 91 12.27 -18.85 4.84
C ARG A 91 11.94 -19.42 6.23
N LEU A 92 12.75 -20.35 6.71
CA LEU A 92 12.62 -20.91 8.06
C LEU A 92 12.92 -19.87 9.16
N LEU A 93 13.82 -18.91 8.91
CA LEU A 93 14.07 -17.77 9.81
C LEU A 93 13.03 -16.65 9.67
N ALA A 94 12.44 -16.47 8.49
CA ALA A 94 11.42 -15.45 8.25
C ALA A 94 10.11 -15.71 9.03
N LEU A 95 9.74 -16.97 9.21
CA LEU A 95 8.55 -17.36 9.99
C LEU A 95 8.62 -16.93 11.47
N PRO A 96 9.64 -17.32 12.27
CA PRO A 96 9.75 -16.89 13.66
C PRO A 96 9.97 -15.39 13.78
N ALA A 97 10.71 -14.76 12.85
CA ALA A 97 10.87 -13.30 12.84
C ALA A 97 9.54 -12.58 12.60
N GLY A 98 8.74 -13.05 11.62
CA GLY A 98 7.40 -12.52 11.36
C GLY A 98 6.45 -12.73 12.53
N ALA A 99 6.48 -13.91 13.17
CA ALA A 99 5.68 -14.21 14.35
C ALA A 99 6.06 -13.31 15.55
N LEU A 100 7.36 -13.08 15.78
CA LEU A 100 7.85 -12.17 16.82
C LEU A 100 7.37 -10.75 16.59
N LEU A 101 7.47 -10.23 15.36
CA LEU A 101 6.99 -8.89 15.02
C LEU A 101 5.46 -8.78 15.18
N PHE A 102 4.72 -9.83 14.79
CA PHE A 102 3.27 -9.87 14.98
C PHE A 102 2.87 -9.89 16.46
N LEU A 103 3.54 -10.70 17.29
CA LEU A 103 3.34 -10.73 18.74
C LEU A 103 3.68 -9.38 19.38
N GLN A 104 4.77 -8.75 18.98
CA GLN A 104 5.15 -7.43 19.45
C GLN A 104 4.08 -6.39 19.09
N LEU A 105 3.56 -6.44 17.87
CA LEU A 105 2.46 -5.58 17.44
C LEU A 105 1.20 -5.79 18.30
N LEU A 106 0.82 -7.05 18.55
CA LEU A 106 -0.32 -7.38 19.41
C LEU A 106 -0.12 -6.90 20.84
N PHE A 107 1.10 -7.02 21.39
CA PHE A 107 1.41 -6.53 22.73
C PHE A 107 1.29 -5.00 22.81
N VAL A 108 1.82 -4.27 21.82
CA VAL A 108 1.74 -2.79 21.77
C VAL A 108 0.30 -2.32 21.58
N VAL A 109 -0.46 -2.97 20.71
CA VAL A 109 -1.86 -2.60 20.45
C VAL A 109 -2.77 -3.00 21.62
N GLY A 110 -2.60 -4.18 22.20
CA GLY A 110 -3.38 -4.67 23.34
C GLY A 110 -3.02 -4.02 24.68
N GLY A 111 -1.77 -3.60 24.86
CA GLY A 111 -1.29 -2.87 26.03
C GLY A 111 -1.77 -1.42 26.08
N ARG A 112 -2.20 -0.85 24.94
CA ARG A 112 -2.92 0.42 24.92
C ARG A 112 -4.34 0.18 25.45
N ARG A 113 -4.55 0.50 26.74
CA ARG A 113 -5.92 0.68 27.25
C ARG A 113 -6.61 1.66 26.33
N SER A 114 -7.78 1.27 25.82
CA SER A 114 -8.64 2.13 25.02
C SER A 114 -9.05 3.32 25.89
N THR A 115 -8.21 4.35 25.96
CA THR A 115 -8.65 5.68 26.32
C THR A 115 -9.65 6.01 25.24
N ALA A 116 -10.94 5.98 25.59
CA ALA A 116 -12.01 6.35 24.69
C ALA A 116 -11.57 7.64 24.02
N ALA A 117 -11.19 7.54 22.74
CA ALA A 117 -10.80 8.70 21.97
C ALA A 117 -12.05 9.57 22.01
N THR A 118 -11.98 10.71 22.68
CA THR A 118 -12.97 11.75 22.51
C THR A 118 -13.03 11.96 21.01
N ALA A 119 -14.17 11.63 20.41
CA ALA A 119 -14.40 11.80 18.99
C ALA A 119 -14.24 13.30 18.73
N SER A 120 -13.02 13.72 18.42
CA SER A 120 -12.77 15.06 17.91
C SER A 120 -13.65 15.17 16.69
N PRO A 121 -14.44 16.25 16.54
CA PRO A 121 -15.34 16.40 15.42
C PRO A 121 -14.57 16.07 14.15
N ALA A 122 -15.15 15.24 13.29
CA ALA A 122 -14.53 14.70 12.09
C ALA A 122 -14.15 15.84 11.12
N VAL A 123 -13.03 16.52 11.39
CA VAL A 123 -12.53 17.65 10.59
C VAL A 123 -11.49 17.18 9.57
N GLY A 124 -11.10 15.91 9.56
CA GLY A 124 -9.84 15.48 8.94
C GLY A 124 -9.91 14.66 7.65
N GLY A 125 -11.01 14.70 6.88
CA GLY A 125 -11.17 13.85 5.68
C GLY A 125 -11.57 14.56 4.39
N SER A 126 -11.99 15.83 4.47
CA SER A 126 -12.46 16.58 3.30
C SER A 126 -11.29 17.14 2.49
N VAL A 127 -11.49 17.33 1.18
CA VAL A 127 -10.50 17.93 0.28
C VAL A 127 -10.06 19.30 0.78
N GLU A 128 -11.00 20.12 1.25
CA GLU A 128 -10.73 21.46 1.78
C GLU A 128 -9.81 21.41 3.02
N SER A 129 -10.09 20.52 3.97
CA SER A 129 -9.29 20.39 5.20
C SER A 129 -7.84 20.03 4.89
N ILE A 130 -7.64 19.11 3.94
CA ILE A 130 -6.32 18.65 3.51
C ILE A 130 -5.60 19.76 2.75
N ALA A 131 -6.28 20.45 1.82
CA ALA A 131 -5.72 21.58 1.09
C ALA A 131 -5.25 22.68 2.04
N ARG A 132 -6.07 23.04 3.05
CA ARG A 132 -5.68 24.04 4.05
C ARG A 132 -4.42 23.64 4.79
N LEU A 133 -4.31 22.37 5.22
CA LEU A 133 -3.11 21.86 5.89
C LEU A 133 -1.88 21.91 4.98
N LEU A 134 -2.00 21.49 3.71
CA LEU A 134 -0.90 21.50 2.73
C LEU A 134 -0.39 22.91 2.43
N PHE A 135 -1.28 23.90 2.31
CA PHE A 135 -0.90 25.27 1.96
C PHE A 135 -0.63 26.20 3.15
N THR A 136 -0.76 25.71 4.38
CA THR A 136 -0.47 26.52 5.58
C THR A 136 0.60 25.88 6.45
N GLN A 137 0.31 24.73 7.05
CA GLN A 137 1.19 24.07 8.00
C GLN A 137 2.25 23.19 7.32
N TYR A 138 1.89 22.53 6.21
CA TYR A 138 2.75 21.60 5.47
C TYR A 138 3.24 22.17 4.14
N LEU A 139 3.36 23.51 4.04
CA LEU A 139 3.79 24.21 2.83
C LEU A 139 5.17 23.74 2.36
N PHE A 140 6.13 23.62 3.28
CA PHE A 140 7.49 23.23 2.92
C PHE A 140 7.58 21.77 2.41
N PRO A 141 6.99 20.75 3.07
CA PRO A 141 6.87 19.41 2.48
C PRO A 141 6.16 19.39 1.13
N PHE A 142 5.10 20.19 0.95
CA PHE A 142 4.38 20.28 -0.32
C PHE A 142 5.30 20.78 -1.45
N GLU A 143 6.02 21.89 -1.24
CA GLU A 143 6.99 22.40 -2.21
C GLU A 143 8.08 21.37 -2.52
N LEU A 144 8.64 20.71 -1.50
CA LEU A 144 9.66 19.69 -1.69
C LEU A 144 9.15 18.50 -2.53
N THR A 145 7.90 18.06 -2.32
CA THR A 145 7.31 16.99 -3.14
C THR A 145 7.11 17.41 -4.59
N SER A 146 6.80 18.69 -4.87
CA SER A 146 6.71 19.18 -6.26
C SER A 146 8.05 19.13 -6.99
N VAL A 147 9.14 19.49 -6.31
CA VAL A 147 10.51 19.40 -6.85
C VAL A 147 10.92 17.94 -7.00
N LEU A 148 10.54 17.06 -6.06
CA LEU A 148 10.77 15.61 -6.16
C LEU A 148 10.09 15.02 -7.40
N LEU A 149 8.83 15.40 -7.68
CA LEU A 149 8.10 14.94 -8.86
C LEU A 149 8.72 15.47 -10.16
N LEU A 150 9.16 16.74 -10.18
CA LEU A 150 9.91 17.30 -11.30
C LEU A 150 11.20 16.52 -11.56
N ALA A 151 11.98 16.27 -10.50
CA ALA A 151 13.23 15.50 -10.59
C ALA A 151 12.99 14.06 -11.06
N ALA A 152 11.94 13.40 -10.57
CA ALA A 152 11.55 12.06 -11.00
C ALA A 152 11.19 12.04 -12.50
N MET A 153 10.41 13.01 -12.98
CA MET A 153 10.06 13.14 -14.40
C MET A 153 11.30 13.34 -15.27
N VAL A 154 12.20 14.25 -14.90
CA VAL A 154 13.46 14.46 -15.61
C VAL A 154 14.31 13.19 -15.61
N GLY A 155 14.41 12.50 -14.46
CA GLY A 155 15.15 11.24 -14.33
C GLY A 155 14.61 10.16 -15.26
N VAL A 156 13.29 9.98 -15.33
CA VAL A 156 12.65 9.02 -16.25
C VAL A 156 12.91 9.39 -17.70
N LEU A 157 12.81 10.67 -18.09
CA LEU A 157 13.07 11.11 -19.46
C LEU A 157 14.52 10.88 -19.89
N LEU A 158 15.49 11.13 -19.00
CA LEU A 158 16.90 10.88 -19.27
C LEU A 158 17.21 9.39 -19.40
N LEU A 159 16.59 8.55 -18.57
CA LEU A 159 16.78 7.09 -18.60
C LEU A 159 16.10 6.44 -19.81
N ALA A 160 14.94 6.95 -20.22
CA ALA A 160 14.19 6.47 -21.38
C ALA A 160 14.83 6.88 -22.72
N ARG A 161 15.69 7.92 -22.74
CA ARG A 161 16.46 8.27 -23.94
C ARG A 161 17.48 7.18 -24.24
N ARG A 162 17.16 6.32 -25.21
CA ARG A 162 18.17 5.48 -25.87
C ARG A 162 19.19 6.38 -26.55
N LYS A 163 20.48 6.17 -26.23
CA LYS A 163 21.57 6.64 -27.08
C LYS A 163 21.42 5.90 -28.41
N VAL A 164 21.15 6.66 -29.47
CA VAL A 164 21.34 6.22 -30.86
C VAL A 164 22.84 6.22 -31.14
#